data_AF-A0A9R1JBH0-F1
#
_entry.id   AF-A0A9R1JBH0-F1
#
_cell.length_a   1.000
_cell.length_b   1.000
_cell.length_c   1.000
_cell.angle_alpha   90.00
_cell.angle_beta   90.00
_cell.angle_gamma   90.00
#
_symmetry.space_group_name_H-M   'P 1'
#
loop_
_entity.id
_entity.type
_entity.pdbx_description
1 polymer ?
#
loop_
_entity_poly.entity_id
_entity_poly.type
_entity_poly.pdbx_seq_one_letter_code
_entity_poly.pdbx_strand_id
1 'polypeptide(L)' 'MPAQDACALCTKPLARDSDIFMYKGDTPFCSEECRDEQMQLDAIAARQAARRQQRFSSGTEARSGHQESRKVSVAS' A
#
# COMPACT_ATOMS: atom_id res chain seq x y z
N MET A 1 22.48 8.45 -9.53
CA MET A 1 21.68 7.60 -8.63
C MET A 1 22.53 6.37 -8.32
N PRO A 2 22.94 6.14 -7.07
CA PRO A 2 23.72 4.96 -6.73
C PRO A 2 22.90 3.71 -7.07
N ALA A 3 23.49 2.79 -7.83
CA ALA A 3 22.87 1.49 -8.08
C ALA A 3 22.80 0.75 -6.73
N GLN A 4 21.66 0.15 -6.44
CA GLN A 4 21.48 -0.60 -5.21
C GLN A 4 22.35 -1.87 -5.29
N ASP A 5 23.56 -1.84 -4.72
CA ASP A 5 24.51 -2.97 -4.71
C ASP A 5 24.12 -4.10 -3.72
N ALA A 6 22.88 -4.10 -3.23
CA ALA A 6 22.38 -5.06 -2.26
C ALA A 6 20.91 -5.41 -2.53
N CYS A 7 20.52 -6.64 -2.16
CA CYS A 7 19.16 -7.12 -2.24
C CYS A 7 18.24 -6.29 -1.34
N ALA A 8 17.14 -5.78 -1.89
CA ALA A 8 16.23 -4.91 -1.13
C ALA A 8 15.44 -5.64 -0.02
N LEU A 9 15.32 -6.97 -0.07
CA LEU A 9 14.64 -7.75 0.96
C LEU A 9 15.59 -8.20 2.07
N CYS A 10 16.65 -8.93 1.71
CA CYS A 10 17.53 -9.58 2.67
C CYS A 10 18.85 -8.82 2.90
N THR A 11 19.02 -7.64 2.28
CA THR A 11 20.22 -6.77 2.38
C THR A 11 21.54 -7.42 1.98
N LYS A 12 21.47 -8.61 1.35
CA LYS A 12 22.62 -9.36 0.92
C LYS A 12 23.32 -8.63 -0.23
N PRO A 13 24.65 -8.45 -0.21
CA PRO A 13 25.36 -7.75 -1.28
C PRO A 13 25.17 -8.50 -2.60
N LEU A 14 24.83 -7.75 -3.65
CA LEU A 14 24.74 -8.25 -5.01
C LEU A 14 26.13 -8.15 -5.61
N ALA A 15 26.75 -9.29 -5.90
CA ALA A 15 28.05 -9.28 -6.55
C ALA A 15 27.90 -8.67 -7.95
N ARG A 16 28.91 -7.92 -8.40
CA ARG A 16 28.93 -7.29 -9.74
C ARG A 16 28.75 -8.28 -10.90
N ASP A 17 29.07 -9.56 -10.66
CA ASP A 17 29.00 -10.66 -11.62
C ASP A 17 27.81 -11.61 -11.38
N SER A 18 26.92 -11.30 -10.43
CA SER A 18 25.74 -12.13 -10.17
C SER A 18 24.52 -11.59 -10.91
N ASP A 19 23.74 -12.48 -11.50
CA ASP A 19 22.42 -12.15 -12.03
C ASP A 19 21.55 -11.54 -10.92
N ILE A 20 21.00 -10.37 -11.21
CA ILE A 20 20.12 -9.64 -10.30
C ILE A 20 18.68 -9.71 -10.81
N PHE A 21 17.75 -10.04 -9.91
CA PHE A 21 16.33 -10.09 -10.22
C PHE A 21 15.74 -8.71 -9.93
N MET A 22 15.10 -8.06 -10.91
CA MET A 22 14.56 -6.71 -10.74
C MET A 22 13.04 -6.70 -10.55
N TYR A 23 12.54 -5.79 -9.70
CA TYR A 23 11.12 -5.45 -9.56
C TYR A 23 10.93 -3.94 -9.67
N LYS A 24 9.91 -3.50 -10.43
CA LYS A 24 9.57 -2.07 -10.66
C LYS A 24 10.72 -1.20 -11.22
N GLY A 25 11.79 -1.81 -11.72
CA GLY A 25 12.91 -1.12 -12.40
C GLY A 25 13.96 -0.47 -11.49
N ASP A 26 13.72 -0.37 -10.18
CA ASP A 26 14.64 0.29 -9.23
C ASP A 26 15.09 -0.64 -8.09
N THR A 27 14.45 -1.80 -7.93
CA THR A 27 14.65 -2.66 -6.78
C THR A 27 15.29 -3.99 -7.20
N PRO A 28 16.58 -4.21 -6.92
CA PRO A 28 17.24 -5.47 -7.23
C PRO A 28 17.18 -6.48 -6.07
N PHE A 29 17.16 -7.75 -6.42
CA PHE A 29 17.07 -8.89 -5.51
C PHE A 29 18.08 -9.97 -5.90
N CYS A 30 18.58 -10.69 -4.89
CA CYS A 30 19.54 -11.77 -5.09
C CYS A 30 18.92 -13.06 -5.62
N SER A 31 17.58 -13.17 -5.62
CA SER A 31 16.84 -14.34 -6.11
C SER A 31 15.41 -13.94 -6.49
N GLU A 32 14.76 -14.78 -7.29
CA GLU A 32 13.34 -14.66 -7.62
C GLU A 32 12.46 -14.73 -6.35
N GLU A 33 12.76 -15.66 -5.43
CA GLU A 33 12.07 -15.75 -4.13
C GLU A 33 12.08 -14.43 -3.35
N CYS A 34 13.22 -13.73 -3.29
CA CYS A 34 13.28 -12.43 -2.61
C CYS A 34 12.42 -11.37 -3.30
N ARG A 35 12.29 -11.44 -4.64
CA ARG A 35 11.44 -10.56 -5.41
C ARG A 35 9.96 -10.85 -5.17
N ASP A 36 9.55 -12.12 -5.17
CA ASP A 36 8.16 -12.51 -4.95
C ASP A 36 7.69 -12.20 -3.54
N GLU A 37 8.51 -12.46 -2.52
CA GLU A 37 8.26 -12.04 -1.13
C GLU A 37 8.00 -10.52 -1.06
N GLN A 38 8.83 -9.70 -1.73
CA GLN A 38 8.61 -8.26 -1.75
C GLN A 38 7.29 -7.86 -2.43
N MET A 39 6.90 -8.53 -3.51
CA MET A 39 5.61 -8.30 -4.17
C MET A 39 4.43 -8.62 -3.24
N GLN A 40 4.53 -9.72 -2.48
CA GLN A 40 3.50 -10.09 -1.51
C GLN A 40 3.39 -9.07 -0.37
N LEU A 41 4.52 -8.60 0.17
CA LEU A 41 4.55 -7.55 1.19
C LEU A 41 3.92 -6.25 0.69
N ASP A 42 4.24 -5.81 -0.53
CA ASP A 42 3.67 -4.62 -1.16
C ASP A 42 2.14 -4.76 -1.33
N ALA A 43 1.66 -5.93 -1.76
CA ALA A 43 0.24 -6.22 -1.91
C ALA A 43 -0.51 -6.22 -0.56
N ILE A 44 0.13 -6.68 0.52
CA ILE A 44 -0.43 -6.61 1.88
C ILE A 44 -0.46 -5.15 2.36
N ALA A 45 0.64 -4.41 2.19
CA ALA A 45 0.75 -3.01 2.58
C ALA A 45 -0.29 -2.13 1.87
N ALA A 46 -0.50 -2.33 0.56
CA ALA A 46 -1.51 -1.62 -0.23
C ALA A 46 -2.93 -1.87 0.31
N ARG A 47 -3.26 -3.13 0.64
CA ARG A 47 -4.57 -3.48 1.24
C ARG A 47 -4.75 -2.86 2.61
N GLN A 48 -3.72 -2.82 3.44
CA GLN A 48 -3.76 -2.17 4.75
C GLN A 48 -3.92 -0.65 4.63
N ALA A 49 -3.20 -0.02 3.72
CA ALA A 49 -3.31 1.41 3.44
C ALA A 49 -4.73 1.78 3.02
N ALA A 50 -5.35 1.02 2.12
CA ALA A 50 -6.75 1.22 1.71
C ALA A 50 -7.73 1.10 2.88
N ARG A 51 -7.56 0.11 3.76
CA ARG A 51 -8.39 -0.04 4.98
C ARG A 51 -8.20 1.11 5.97
N ARG A 52 -6.97 1.62 6.10
CA ARG A 52 -6.67 2.75 7.00
C ARG A 52 -7.28 4.05 6.47
N GLN A 53 -7.26 4.27 5.16
CA GLN A 53 -7.94 5.41 4.53
C GLN A 53 -9.45 5.37 4.77
N GLN A 54 -10.10 4.20 4.66
CA GLN A 54 -11.52 4.05 5.00
C GLN A 54 -11.84 4.43 6.46
N ARG A 55 -11.00 4.02 7.43
CA ARG A 55 -11.16 4.42 8.83
C ARG A 55 -10.92 5.91 9.06
N PHE A 56 -10.04 6.53 8.29
CA PHE A 56 -9.74 7.97 8.40
C PHE A 56 -10.84 8.82 7.75
N SER A 57 -11.39 8.39 6.60
CA SER A 57 -12.53 9.02 5.93
C SER A 57 -13.84 8.87 6.71
N SER A 58 -14.01 7.81 7.51
CA SER A 58 -15.13 7.71 8.46
C SER A 58 -14.99 8.62 9.70
N GLY A 59 -13.87 9.33 9.87
CA GLY A 59 -13.60 10.16 11.05
C GLY A 59 -13.93 11.65 10.90
N THR A 60 -14.29 12.13 9.70
CA THR A 60 -14.62 13.55 9.48
C THR A 60 -16.12 13.84 9.37
N GLU A 61 -16.98 12.82 9.42
CA GLU A 61 -18.44 13.00 9.46
C GLU A 61 -18.99 13.01 10.91
N ALA A 62 -18.17 13.43 11.87
CA ALA A 62 -18.67 13.83 13.18
C ALA A 62 -18.81 15.36 13.16
N ARG A 63 -20.05 15.83 13.00
CA ARG A 63 -20.55 17.21 13.19
C ARG A 63 -20.77 18.06 11.92
N SER A 64 -21.60 17.60 10.99
CA SER A 64 -22.44 18.50 10.18
C SER A 64 -23.54 17.73 9.45
N GLY A 65 -24.61 17.43 10.18
CA GLY A 65 -25.85 16.89 9.62
C GLY A 65 -27.01 17.68 10.20
N HIS A 66 -27.11 18.93 9.75
CA HIS A 66 -28.22 19.83 9.97
C HIS A 66 -29.56 19.10 9.75
N GLN A 67 -30.42 19.21 10.75
CA GLN A 67 -31.82 18.87 10.75
C GLN A 67 -32.52 19.51 9.53
N GLU A 68 -32.65 18.83 8.38
CA GLU A 68 -33.58 19.28 7.34
C GLU A 68 -33.96 18.19 6.33
N SER A 69 -35.08 17.49 6.55
CA SER A 69 -35.96 16.89 5.53
C SER A 69 -36.87 15.83 6.20
N ARG A 70 -38.20 15.84 6.15
CA ARG A 70 -39.20 16.56 5.35
C ARG A 70 -40.53 16.60 6.11
N LYS A 71 -41.12 17.79 6.13
CA LYS A 71 -42.54 18.18 6.17
C LYS A 71 -43.61 17.10 5.85
N VAL A 72 -44.65 17.10 6.72
CA VAL A 72 -46.12 17.09 6.50
C VAL A 72 -46.80 16.00 5.63
N SER A 73 -47.70 15.22 6.23
CA SER A 73 -49.18 15.34 6.02
C SER A 73 -50.00 14.26 6.72
N VAL A 74 -51.21 14.70 7.07
CA VAL A 74 -52.38 14.14 7.77
C VAL A 74 -53.01 12.87 7.16
N ALA A 75 -53.70 12.07 8.00
CA ALA A 75 -55.00 11.40 7.78
C ALA A 75 -55.23 10.38 8.90
N SER A 76 -56.41 10.10 9.47
CA SER A 76 -57.73 10.74 9.62
C SER A 76 -58.36 10.07 10.84
#